data_AF-A0A7W8KH10-F1
#
_entry.id   AF-A0A7W8KH10-F1
#
_cell.length_a   1.000
_cell.length_b   1.000
_cell.length_c   1.000
_cell.angle_alpha   90.00
_cell.angle_beta   90.00
_cell.angle_gamma   90.00
#
_symmetry.space_group_name_H-M   'P 1'
#
loop_
_entity.id
_entity.type
_entity.pdbx_description
1 polymer ?
#
loop_
_entity_poly.entity_id
_entity_poly.type
_entity_poly.pdbx_seq_one_letter_code
_entity_poly.pdbx_strand_id
1 'polypeptide(L)' 'MKLHNVLYLLGFASILASASQFIPSESSDRERNGLFIGHWAPTFFILGKILEDKEVQGRGLLE' A
#
# COMPACT_ATOMS: atom_id res chain seq x y z
N MET A 1 -13.74 9.47 -6.40
CA MET A 1 -13.14 8.68 -5.31
C MET A 1 -12.19 9.56 -4.52
N LYS A 2 -12.18 9.46 -3.20
CA LYS A 2 -11.28 10.24 -2.33
C LYS A 2 -9.85 9.69 -2.43
N LEU A 3 -8.83 10.54 -2.28
CA LEU A 3 -7.44 10.14 -2.47
C LEU A 3 -6.97 9.08 -1.46
N HIS A 4 -7.41 9.18 -0.20
CA HIS A 4 -7.09 8.17 0.81
C HIS A 4 -7.63 6.78 0.46
N ASN A 5 -8.79 6.68 -0.19
CA ASN A 5 -9.34 5.41 -0.65
C ASN A 5 -8.46 4.74 -1.72
N VAL A 6 -7.85 5.54 -2.60
CA VAL A 6 -6.90 5.02 -3.61
C VAL A 6 -5.65 4.46 -2.93
N LEU A 7 -5.15 5.14 -1.90
CA LEU A 7 -3.98 4.67 -1.14
C LEU A 7 -4.27 3.41 -0.34
N TYR A 8 -5.43 3.31 0.30
CA TYR A 8 -5.85 2.07 0.95
C TYR A 8 -5.95 0.92 -0.06
N LEU A 9 -6.54 1.17 -1.23
CA LEU A 9 -6.60 0.17 -2.31
C LEU A 9 -5.21 -0.27 -2.77
N LEU A 10 -4.26 0.66 -2.92
CA LEU A 10 -2.87 0.36 -3.27
C LEU A 10 -2.16 -0.43 -2.17
N GLY A 11 -2.43 -0.14 -0.90
CA GLY A 11 -1.92 -0.93 0.23
C GLY A 11 -2.39 -2.38 0.18
N PHE A 12 -3.69 -2.61 -0.03
CA PHE A 12 -4.22 -3.97 -0.19
C PHE A 12 -3.71 -4.65 -1.47
N ALA A 13 -3.60 -3.92 -2.58
CA ALA A 13 -3.05 -4.44 -3.84
C ALA A 13 -1.57 -4.86 -3.68
N SER A 14 -0.79 -4.10 -2.92
CA SER A 14 0.61 -4.42 -2.59
C SER A 14 0.71 -5.73 -1.78
N ILE A 15 -0.20 -5.98 -0.83
CA ILE A 15 -0.24 -7.25 -0.09
C ILE A 15 -0.57 -8.41 -1.02
N LEU A 16 -1.60 -8.28 -1.86
CA LEU A 16 -2.00 -9.34 -2.80
C LEU A 16 -0.91 -9.64 -3.82
N ALA A 17 -0.27 -8.60 -4.36
CA ALA A 17 0.86 -8.73 -5.27
C ALA A 17 2.05 -9.43 -4.59
N SER A 18 2.38 -9.04 -3.36
CA SER A 18 3.41 -9.70 -2.55
C SER A 18 3.09 -11.19 -2.34
N ALA A 19 1.88 -11.51 -1.87
CA ALA A 19 1.45 -12.89 -1.61
C ALA A 19 1.48 -13.76 -2.87
N SER A 20 1.12 -13.19 -4.04
CA SER A 20 1.17 -13.91 -5.32
C SER A 20 2.57 -14.37 -5.71
N GLN A 21 3.64 -13.74 -5.19
CA GLN A 21 5.01 -14.14 -5.48
C GLN A 21 5.45 -15.42 -4.74
N PHE A 22 4.70 -15.82 -3.70
CA PHE A 22 4.96 -17.02 -2.89
C PHE A 22 4.12 -18.23 -3.32
N ILE A 23 3.29 -18.09 -4.36
CA ILE A 23 2.63 -19.21 -5.03
C ILE A 23 3.74 -20.08 -5.64
N PRO A 24 3.71 -21.43 -5.50
CA PRO A 24 4.85 -22.32 -5.64
C PRO A 24 5.64 -22.04 -6.91
N SER A 25 6.79 -21.40 -6.73
CA SER A 25 7.76 -21.14 -7.77
C SER A 25 9.14 -21.28 -7.16
N GLU A 26 10.00 -22.09 -7.78
CA GLU A 26 11.36 -22.37 -7.28
C GLU A 26 12.34 -21.21 -7.48
N SER A 27 11.84 -19.99 -7.70
CA SER A 27 12.66 -18.82 -8.03
C SER A 27 12.86 -17.92 -6.82
N SER A 28 14.08 -17.92 -6.27
CA SER A 28 14.52 -17.03 -5.18
C SER A 28 14.34 -15.53 -5.49
N ASP A 29 14.36 -15.14 -6.76
CA ASP A 29 14.11 -13.77 -7.19
C ASP A 29 12.67 -13.31 -6.96
N ARG A 30 11.69 -14.21 -7.08
CA ARG A 30 10.27 -13.86 -6.82
C ARG A 30 10.02 -13.65 -5.34
N GLU A 31 10.59 -14.48 -4.48
CA GLU A 31 10.48 -14.31 -3.02
C GLU A 31 11.05 -12.96 -2.58
N ARG A 32 12.22 -12.59 -3.09
CA ARG A 32 12.86 -11.30 -2.81
C ARG A 32 12.00 -10.13 -3.29
N ASN A 33 11.46 -10.21 -4.50
CA ASN A 33 10.57 -9.18 -5.04
C ASN A 33 9.26 -9.09 -4.26
N GLY A 34 8.71 -10.22 -3.81
CA GLY A 34 7.51 -10.28 -2.96
C GLY A 34 7.70 -9.52 -1.65
N LEU A 35 8.86 -9.68 -1.00
CA LEU A 35 9.19 -8.93 0.22
C LEU A 35 9.22 -7.42 -0.01
N PHE A 36 9.87 -6.96 -1.09
CA PHE A 36 9.93 -5.53 -1.42
C PHE A 36 8.55 -4.96 -1.77
N ILE A 37 7.74 -5.68 -2.53
CA ILE A 37 6.39 -5.25 -2.91
C ILE A 37 5.50 -5.14 -1.66
N GLY A 38 5.57 -6.11 -0.75
CA GLY A 38 4.78 -6.11 0.49
C GLY A 38 5.17 -4.97 1.45
N HIS A 39 6.43 -4.52 1.41
CA HIS A 39 6.90 -3.41 2.24
C HIS A 39 6.24 -2.06 1.92
N TRP A 40 5.68 -1.91 0.71
CA TRP A 40 4.97 -0.68 0.33
C TRP A 40 3.57 -0.55 0.96
N ALA A 41 2.97 -1.66 1.42
CA ALA A 41 1.64 -1.63 2.03
C ALA A 41 1.55 -0.73 3.27
N PRO A 42 2.45 -0.85 4.28
CA PRO A 42 2.52 0.08 5.40
C PRO A 42 2.60 1.56 4.98
N THR A 43 3.42 1.88 3.98
CA THR A 43 3.58 3.25 3.47
C THR A 43 2.27 3.79 2.90
N PHE A 44 1.59 3.00 2.06
CA PHE A 44 0.30 3.40 1.49
C PHE A 44 -0.78 3.57 2.56
N PHE A 45 -0.83 2.70 3.57
CA PHE A 45 -1.78 2.83 4.66
C PHE A 45 -1.55 4.08 5.51
N ILE A 46 -0.30 4.40 5.85
CA ILE A 46 0.03 5.60 6.61
C ILE A 46 -0.33 6.86 5.82
N LEU A 47 0.02 6.92 4.53
CA LEU A 47 -0.33 8.06 3.68
C LEU A 47 -1.84 8.21 3.52
N GLY A 48 -2.55 7.09 3.33
CA GLY A 48 -4.01 7.07 3.28
C GLY A 48 -4.62 7.65 4.56
N LYS A 49 -4.13 7.22 5.72
CA LYS A 49 -4.62 7.69 7.03
C LYS A 49 -4.36 9.17 7.27
N ILE A 50 -3.16 9.66 6.92
CA ILE A 50 -2.83 11.09 7.03
C ILE A 50 -3.77 11.93 6.17
N LEU A 51 -4.08 11.46 4.96
CA LEU A 51 -4.97 12.16 4.04
C LEU A 51 -6.42 12.13 4.48
N GLU A 52 -6.89 11.00 5.01
CA GLU A 52 -8.19 10.89 5.62
C GLU A 52 -8.32 11.85 6.81
N ASP A 53 -7.33 11.90 7.71
CA ASP A 53 -7.34 12.79 8.87
C ASP A 53 -7.35 14.26 8.47
N LYS A 54 -6.54 14.65 7.48
CA LYS A 54 -6.55 16.01 6.93
C LYS A 54 -7.91 16.38 6.36
N GLU A 55 -8.54 15.46 5.62
CA GLU A 55 -9.86 15.69 5.03
C GLU A 55 -10.95 15.82 6.11
N VAL A 56 -10.93 14.97 7.14
CA VAL A 56 -11.86 15.04 8.27
C VAL A 56 -11.69 16.34 9.08
N GLN A 57 -10.46 16.82 9.22
CA GLN A 57 -10.14 18.08 9.92
C GLN A 57 -10.37 19.33 9.07
N GLY A 58 -10.74 19.19 7.80
CA GLY A 58 -10.92 20.31 6.87
C GLY A 58 -9.62 21.08 6.58
N ARG A 59 -8.46 20.47 6.81
CA ARG A 59 -7.14 21.08 6.54
C ARG A 59 -6.70 20.76 5.13
N GLY A 60 -6.23 21.77 4.39
CA GLY A 60 -5.65 21.58 3.07
C GLY A 60 -4.47 20.62 3.09
N LEU A 61 -4.19 20.00 1.94
CA LEU A 61 -3.02 19.12 1.76
C LEU A 61 -1.69 19.78 2.16
N LEU A 62 -1.60 21.10 2.02
CA LEU A 62 -0.41 21.92 2.25
C LEU A 62 -0.45 22.71 3.58
N GLU A 63 -1.49 22.52 4.39
CA GLU A 63 -1.72 23.21 5.68
C GLU A 63 -1.65 22.25 6.87
#